data_AF-A0A1F6R1L2-F1
#
_entry.id   AF-A0A1F6R1L2-F1
#
_cell.length_a   1.000
_cell.length_b   1.000
_cell.length_c   1.000
_cell.angle_alpha   90.00
_cell.angle_beta   90.00
_cell.angle_gamma   90.00
#
_symmetry.space_group_name_H-M   'P 1'
#
loop_
_entity.id
_entity.type
_entity.pdbx_description
1 polymer ?
#
loop_
_entity_poly.entity_id
_entity_poly.type
_entity_poly.pdbx_seq_one_letter_code
_entity_poly.pdbx_strand_id
1 'polypeptide(L)' 'MTYWKCKACGDIQQGKSPPEECNVCFAGRDSFVRIDDKDVDLLERSEKRQKYRRIFKKGFERRLSKK' A
#
# COMPACT_ATOMS: atom_id res chain seq x y z
N MET A 1 -2.92 8.22 11.07
CA MET A 1 -1.63 7.52 10.89
C MET A 1 -1.08 7.98 9.56
N THR A 2 0.12 8.55 9.52
CA THR A 2 0.67 9.07 8.25
C THR A 2 1.42 7.96 7.53
N TYR A 3 1.25 7.91 6.20
CA TYR A 3 1.91 6.94 5.35
C TYR A 3 2.80 7.68 4.34
N TRP A 4 3.94 7.08 4.06
CA TRP A 4 4.96 7.61 3.17
C TRP A 4 5.22 6.58 2.09
N LYS A 5 5.00 6.95 0.83
CA LYS A 5 5.31 6.11 -0.31
C LYS A 5 6.67 6.50 -0.86
N CYS A 6 7.57 5.53 -0.97
CA CYS A 6 8.80 5.71 -1.71
C CYS A 6 8.49 5.78 -3.21
N LYS A 7 8.88 6.87 -3.87
CA LYS A 7 8.72 7.05 -5.32
C LYS A 7 9.73 6.22 -6.12
N ALA A 8 10.85 5.83 -5.52
CA ALA A 8 11.90 5.04 -6.17
C ALA A 8 11.52 3.55 -6.29
N CYS A 9 11.03 2.93 -5.21
CA CYS A 9 10.67 1.50 -5.20
C CYS A 9 9.17 1.20 -5.08
N GLY A 10 8.36 2.17 -4.65
CA GLY A 10 6.93 1.98 -4.41
C GLY A 10 6.56 1.45 -3.03
N ASP A 11 7.52 1.25 -2.13
CA ASP A 11 7.28 0.78 -0.76
C ASP A 11 6.52 1.82 0.08
N ILE A 12 5.62 1.35 0.96
CA ILE A 12 4.78 2.21 1.80
C ILE A 12 5.15 2.00 3.26
N GLN A 13 5.63 3.08 3.90
CA GLN A 13 6.09 3.08 5.26
C GLN A 13 5.16 3.90 6.15
N GLN A 14 4.86 3.40 7.34
CA GLN A 14 4.00 4.08 8.31
C GLN A 14 4.87 4.84 9.32
N GLY A 15 4.59 6.12 9.54
CA GLY A 15 5.33 6.94 10.50
C GLY A 15 4.94 8.40 10.45
N LYS A 16 5.11 9.14 11.56
CA LYS A 16 4.82 10.58 11.59
C LYS A 16 5.74 11.41 10.68
N SER A 17 6.95 10.93 10.43
CA SER A 17 7.98 11.58 9.61
C SER A 17 8.54 10.60 8.57
N PRO A 18 9.02 11.09 7.41
CA PRO A 18 9.70 10.24 6.44
C PRO A 18 11.03 9.75 7.04
N PRO A 19 11.40 8.47 6.88
CA PRO A 19 12.71 8.00 7.29
C PRO A 19 13.82 8.61 6.45
N GLU A 20 15.04 8.66 6.99
CA GLU A 20 16.20 9.22 6.30
C GLU A 20 16.55 8.43 5.03
N GLU A 21 16.32 7.12 5.07
CA GLU A 21 16.64 6.18 4.01
C GLU A 21 15.58 5.09 3.91
N CYS A 22 15.23 4.71 2.69
CA CYS A 22 14.33 3.59 2.43
C CYS A 22 15.04 2.25 2.68
N ASN A 23 14.50 1.42 3.56
CA ASN A 23 15.02 0.06 3.83
C ASN A 23 14.97 -0.91 2.64
N VAL A 24 14.24 -0.61 1.57
CA VAL A 24 14.13 -1.48 0.38
C VAL A 24 15.14 -1.09 -0.69
N CYS A 25 15.27 0.21 -0.98
CA CYS A 25 16.04 0.71 -2.12
C CYS A 25 17.13 1.70 -1.75
N PHE A 26 17.27 2.01 -0.46
CA PHE A 26 18.26 2.96 0.07
C PHE A 26 18.16 4.36 -0.53
N ALA A 27 17.00 4.70 -1.11
CA ALA A 27 16.72 6.05 -1.55
C ALA A 27 16.58 6.97 -0.34
N GLY A 28 17.21 8.15 -0.42
CA GLY A 28 17.12 9.15 0.64
C GLY A 28 15.70 9.69 0.83
N ARG A 29 15.48 10.37 1.95
CA ARG A 29 14.19 10.96 2.36
C ARG A 29 13.47 11.80 1.30
N ASP A 30 14.21 12.37 0.35
CA ASP A 30 13.68 13.18 -0.76
C ASP A 30 12.79 12.36 -1.71
N SER A 31 13.00 11.05 -1.76
CA SER A 31 12.20 10.12 -2.56
C SER A 31 10.89 9.72 -1.90
N PHE A 32 10.57 10.21 -0.69
CA PHE A 32 9.32 9.89 0.00
C PHE A 32 8.23 10.93 -0.25
N VAL A 33 7.06 10.43 -0.62
CA VAL A 33 5.86 11.25 -0.83
C VAL A 33 4.84 10.91 0.24
N ARG A 34 4.29 11.94 0.88
CA ARG A 34 3.21 11.77 1.86
C ARG A 34 1.94 11.33 1.15
N ILE A 35 1.31 10.27 1.65
CA ILE A 35 0.02 9.81 1.17
C ILE A 35 -1.08 10.56 1.93
N ASP A 36 -2.09 11.04 1.20
CA ASP A 36 -3.24 11.74 1.77
C ASP A 36 -4.18 10.77 2.49
N ASP A 37 -4.92 11.23 3.50
CA ASP A 37 -5.78 10.36 4.32
C ASP A 37 -6.84 9.62 3.49
N LYS A 38 -7.30 10.23 2.38
CA LYS A 38 -8.22 9.59 1.43
C LYS A 38 -7.59 8.39 0.73
N ASP A 39 -6.34 8.53 0.29
CA ASP A 39 -5.61 7.47 -0.41
C ASP A 39 -5.19 6.34 0.55
N VAL A 40 -4.92 6.68 1.82
CA VAL A 40 -4.66 5.72 2.89
C VAL A 40 -5.85 4.79 3.13
N ASP A 41 -7.06 5.35 3.20
CA ASP A 41 -8.29 4.58 3.38
C ASP A 41 -8.57 3.64 2.19
N LEU A 42 -8.24 4.08 0.97
CA LEU A 42 -8.29 3.23 -0.22
C LEU A 42 -7.25 2.09 -0.19
N LEU A 43 -6.02 2.37 0.25
CA LEU A 43 -4.97 1.36 0.43
C LEU A 43 -5.38 0.30 1.45
N GLU A 44 -5.82 0.72 2.64
CA GLU A 44 -6.35 -0.15 3.71
C GLU A 44 -7.50 -1.05 3.20
N ARG A 45 -8.44 -0.48 2.44
CA ARG A 45 -9.56 -1.23 1.84
C ARG A 45 -9.09 -2.23 0.78
N SER A 46 -8.09 -1.86 -0.03
CA SER A 46 -7.57 -2.69 -1.11
C SER A 46 -6.70 -3.86 -0.60
N GLU A 47 -5.85 -3.60 0.41
CA GLU A 47 -5.03 -4.58 1.10
C GLU A 47 -5.88 -5.57 1.89
N LYS A 48 -6.90 -5.10 2.64
CA LYS A 48 -7.89 -5.99 3.28
C LYS A 48 -8.58 -6.87 2.25
N ARG A 49 -9.03 -6.29 1.13
CA ARG A 49 -9.63 -7.06 0.03
C ARG A 49 -8.67 -8.09 -0.57
N GLN A 50 -7.38 -7.78 -0.77
CA GLN A 50 -6.37 -8.74 -1.24
C GLN A 50 -6.02 -9.82 -0.21
N LYS A 51 -5.89 -9.47 1.07
CA LYS A 51 -5.63 -10.37 2.19
C LYS A 51 -6.80 -11.34 2.39
N TYR A 52 -8.04 -10.86 2.38
CA TYR A 52 -9.23 -11.72 2.40
C TYR A 52 -9.41 -12.51 1.08
N ARG A 53 -8.91 -12.05 -0.06
CA ARG A 53 -8.85 -12.83 -1.31
C ARG A 53 -7.94 -14.06 -1.18
N ARG A 54 -6.83 -13.94 -0.44
CA ARG A 54 -5.93 -15.06 -0.14
C ARG A 54 -6.52 -16.02 0.91
N ILE A 55 -7.23 -15.51 1.92
CA ILE A 55 -7.93 -16.34 2.93
C ILE A 55 -9.14 -17.06 2.30
N PHE A 56 -9.86 -16.44 1.36
CA PHE A 56 -11.03 -16.99 0.67
C PHE A 56 -10.74 -17.39 -0.79
N LYS A 57 -9.57 -17.99 -1.08
CA LYS A 57 -9.16 -18.44 -2.43
C LYS A 57 -10.03 -19.58 -3.04
N LYS A 58 -11.22 -19.86 -2.49
CA LYS A 58 -12.20 -20.82 -3.05
C LYS A 58 -13.56 -20.22 -3.41
N GLY A 59 -13.75 -18.90 -3.37
CA GLY A 59 -15.07 -18.29 -3.59
C GLY A 59 -15.21 -17.20 -4.66
N PHE A 60 -14.22 -16.33 -4.85
CA PHE A 60 -14.47 -15.02 -5.49
C PHE A 60 -14.26 -14.96 -7.01
N GLU A 61 -13.45 -15.85 -7.60
CA GLU A 61 -13.18 -15.84 -9.06
C GLU A 61 -14.39 -16.23 -9.93
N ARG A 62 -15.48 -16.73 -9.33
CA ARG A 62 -16.67 -17.16 -10.10
C ARG A 62 -17.61 -16.04 -10.54
N ARG A 63 -17.39 -14.77 -10.18
CA ARG A 63 -18.35 -13.68 -10.48
C ARG A 63 -17.88 -12.59 -11.44
N LEU A 64 -16.60 -12.55 -11.84
CA LEU A 64 -16.11 -11.57 -12.82
C LEU A 64 -16.01 -12.11 -14.25
N SER A 65 -16.48 -13.35 -14.51
CA SER A 65 -16.48 -13.96 -15.85
C SER A 65 -17.88 -14.28 -16.40
N LYS A 66 -18.96 -13.73 -15.82
CA LYS A 66 -20.29 -13.85 -16.42
C LYS A 66 -20.91 -12.47 -16.53
N LYS A 67 -20.86 -11.97 -17.77
CA LYS A 67 -21.82 -11.10 -18.48
C LYS A 67 -22.60 -10.09 -17.65
#